data_AF-A0A8J6MYN6-F1
#
_entry.id   AF-A0A8J6MYN6-F1
#
_cell.length_a   1.000
_cell.length_b   1.000
_cell.length_c   1.000
_cell.angle_alpha   90.00
_cell.angle_beta   90.00
_cell.angle_gamma   90.00
#
_symmetry.space_group_name_H-M   'P 1'
#
loop_
_entity.id
_entity.type
_entity.pdbx_description
1 polymer ?
#
loop_
_entity_poly.entity_id
_entity_poly.type
_entity_poly.pdbx_seq_one_letter_code
_entity_poly.pdbx_strand_id
1 'polypeptide(L)'
;MEIKISTEKVQTRGKLFSFAIDERFVDVLFLYHALERAQKWELSIEQIAETLFFPDEVLKGHFNRFIAHKIYNEHVLRAVYEYDNNVPVLVTV
;
A
#
# COMPACT_ATOMS: atom_id res chain seq x y z
N MET A 1 4.70 15.81 -6.37
CA MET A 1 5.37 14.92 -5.39
C MET A 1 5.66 13.63 -6.11
N GLU A 2 6.84 13.05 -5.93
CA GLU A 2 7.28 11.89 -6.74
C GLU A 2 7.55 10.70 -5.81
N ILE A 3 6.76 9.63 -5.95
CA ILE A 3 6.99 8.36 -5.25
C ILE A 3 7.81 7.48 -6.19
N LYS A 4 8.96 6.99 -5.71
CA LYS A 4 9.77 6.03 -6.46
C LYS A 4 9.94 4.75 -5.68
N ILE A 5 9.80 3.63 -6.36
CA ILE A 5 10.22 2.34 -5.82
C ILE A 5 11.75 2.33 -5.84
N SER A 6 12.37 2.28 -4.67
CA SER A 6 13.83 2.21 -4.55
C SER A 6 14.33 0.77 -4.60
N THR A 7 13.63 -0.16 -3.93
CA THR A 7 13.96 -1.58 -3.94
C THR A 7 12.73 -2.47 -3.81
N GLU A 8 12.86 -3.70 -4.32
CA GLU A 8 11.92 -4.79 -4.13
C GLU A 8 12.65 -6.00 -3.55
N LYS A 9 12.12 -6.59 -2.47
CA LYS A 9 12.65 -7.81 -1.87
C LYS A 9 11.55 -8.85 -1.68
N VAL A 10 11.75 -10.03 -2.24
CA VAL A 10 10.85 -11.18 -2.04
C VAL A 10 10.91 -11.64 -0.58
N GLN A 11 9.74 -11.90 0.00
CA GLN A 11 9.54 -12.41 1.34
C GLN A 11 8.63 -13.66 1.31
N THR A 12 8.55 -14.37 2.43
CA THR A 12 7.76 -15.62 2.53
C THR A 12 6.28 -15.42 2.24
N ARG A 13 5.69 -14.29 2.67
CA ARG A 13 4.25 -14.00 2.53
C ARG A 13 3.91 -12.90 1.53
N GLY A 14 4.89 -12.37 0.81
CA GLY A 14 4.69 -11.24 -0.10
C GLY A 14 5.98 -10.61 -0.61
N LYS A 15 5.92 -9.33 -1.00
CA LYS A 15 7.07 -8.54 -1.44
C LYS A 15 7.19 -7.28 -0.60
N LEU A 16 8.39 -7.02 -0.08
CA LEU A 16 8.71 -5.79 0.62
C LEU A 16 9.15 -4.75 -0.42
N PHE A 17 8.42 -3.65 -0.49
CA PHE A 17 8.77 -2.51 -1.32
C PHE A 17 9.28 -1.39 -0.43
N SER A 18 10.44 -0.84 -0.80
CA SER A 18 10.96 0.39 -0.22
C SER A 18 10.62 1.53 -1.15
N PHE A 19 9.96 2.56 -0.62
CA PHE A 19 9.58 3.76 -1.35
C PHE A 19 10.45 4.92 -0.92
N ALA A 20 11.01 5.65 -1.88
CA ALA A 20 11.60 6.95 -1.67
C ALA A 20 10.51 8.01 -1.86
N ILE A 21 10.26 8.80 -0.81
CA ILE A 21 9.29 9.89 -0.78
C ILE A 21 10.02 11.11 -0.24
N ASP A 22 10.31 12.07 -1.12
CA ASP A 22 11.19 13.20 -0.83
C ASP A 22 12.53 12.73 -0.22
N GLU A 23 12.82 13.08 1.03
CA GLU A 23 14.05 12.69 1.77
C GLU A 23 13.83 11.48 2.71
N ARG A 24 12.68 10.79 2.62
CA ARG A 24 12.33 9.68 3.50
C ARG A 24 12.21 8.37 2.74
N PHE A 25 12.55 7.29 3.44
CA PHE A 25 12.32 5.93 2.97
C PHE A 25 11.25 5.27 3.82
N VAL A 26 10.28 4.65 3.15
CA VAL A 26 9.18 3.93 3.81
C VAL A 26 9.09 2.54 3.23
N ASP A 27 9.16 1.53 4.09
CA ASP A 27 8.98 0.13 3.70
C ASP A 27 7.53 -0.29 3.89
N VAL A 28 6.97 -0.98 2.91
CA VAL A 28 5.64 -1.58 2.99
C VAL A 28 5.70 -3.01 2.48
N LEU A 29 5.17 -3.94 3.26
CA LEU A 29 5.04 -5.34 2.84
C LEU A 29 3.71 -5.55 2.12
N PHE A 30 3.77 -5.89 0.84
CA PHE A 30 2.59 -6.25 0.06
C PHE A 30 2.40 -7.76 0.13
N LEU A 31 1.30 -8.24 0.72
CA LEU A 31 0.99 -9.66 0.73
C LEU A 31 0.71 -10.16 -0.71
N TYR A 32 0.99 -11.43 -1.00
CA TYR A 32 0.75 -12.00 -2.33
C TYR A 32 -0.70 -11.82 -2.79
N HIS A 33 -1.67 -12.06 -1.91
CA HIS A 33 -3.08 -11.78 -2.18
C HIS A 33 -3.31 -10.32 -2.60
N ALA A 34 -2.70 -9.35 -1.93
CA ALA A 34 -2.86 -7.93 -2.28
C ALA A 34 -2.27 -7.63 -3.68
N LEU A 35 -1.14 -8.26 -4.03
CA LEU A 35 -0.52 -8.12 -5.36
C LEU A 35 -1.38 -8.74 -6.46
N GLU A 36 -1.96 -9.91 -6.23
CA GLU A 36 -2.90 -10.55 -7.17
C GLU A 36 -4.14 -9.68 -7.40
N ARG A 37 -4.65 -9.07 -6.33
CA ARG A 37 -5.78 -8.11 -6.41
C ARG A 37 -5.39 -6.86 -7.17
N ALA A 38 -4.21 -6.30 -6.89
CA ALA A 38 -3.69 -5.15 -7.62
C ALA A 38 -3.59 -5.44 -9.12
N GLN A 39 -3.03 -6.59 -9.50
CA GLN A 39 -2.95 -7.02 -10.89
C GLN A 39 -4.33 -7.19 -11.53
N LYS A 40 -5.28 -7.82 -10.82
CA LYS A 40 -6.65 -8.03 -11.30
C LYS A 40 -7.38 -6.72 -11.62
N TRP A 41 -7.11 -5.67 -10.85
CA TRP A 41 -7.71 -4.35 -11.01
C TRP A 41 -6.82 -3.38 -11.81
N GLU A 42 -5.74 -3.88 -12.41
CA GLU A 42 -4.79 -3.09 -13.20
C GLU A 42 -4.23 -1.87 -12.44
N LEU A 43 -4.04 -2.04 -11.13
CA LEU A 43 -3.51 -1.01 -10.23
C LEU A 43 -1.99 -1.04 -10.24
N SER A 44 -1.37 0.12 -10.44
CA SER A 44 0.08 0.24 -10.29
C SER A 44 0.47 0.25 -8.81
N ILE A 45 1.70 -0.17 -8.52
CA ILE A 45 2.24 -0.15 -7.16
C ILE A 45 2.33 1.30 -6.66
N GLU A 46 2.61 2.25 -7.54
CA GLU A 46 2.66 3.68 -7.24
C GLU A 46 1.27 4.22 -6.85
N GLN A 47 0.18 3.81 -7.51
CA GLN A 47 -1.17 4.20 -7.11
C GLN A 47 -1.53 3.68 -5.71
N ILE A 48 -1.16 2.44 -5.41
CA ILE A 48 -1.40 1.85 -4.09
C ILE A 48 -0.54 2.56 -3.02
N ALA A 49 0.73 2.83 -3.33
CA ALA A 49 1.64 3.57 -2.46
C ALA A 49 1.13 4.99 -2.19
N GLU A 50 0.70 5.70 -3.23
CA GLU A 50 0.09 7.02 -3.11
C GLU A 50 -1.16 7.00 -2.23
N THR A 51 -1.99 5.96 -2.37
CA THR A 51 -3.15 5.76 -1.50
C THR A 51 -2.77 5.52 -0.04
N LEU A 52 -1.71 4.76 0.22
CA LEU A 52 -1.24 4.50 1.59
C LEU A 52 -0.59 5.73 2.25
N PHE A 53 0.19 6.50 1.49
CA PHE A 53 0.98 7.62 2.03
C PHE A 53 0.26 8.96 2.01
N PHE A 54 -0.63 9.15 1.03
CA PHE A 54 -1.40 10.37 0.83
C PHE A 54 -2.89 10.06 0.61
N PRO A 55 -3.54 9.36 1.55
CA PRO A 55 -4.97 9.10 1.48
C PRO A 55 -5.78 10.38 1.61
N ASP A 56 -6.96 10.39 0.99
CA ASP A 56 -7.97 11.41 1.24
C ASP A 56 -8.67 11.17 2.60
N GLU A 57 -8.78 9.90 3.00
CA GLU A 57 -9.36 9.48 4.28
C GLU A 57 -8.69 8.20 4.79
N VAL A 58 -8.52 8.09 6.12
CA VAL A 58 -8.13 6.83 6.78
C VAL A 58 -9.19 6.44 7.80
N LEU A 59 -9.74 5.24 7.63
CA LEU A 59 -10.70 4.65 8.56
C LEU A 59 -10.06 3.54 9.39
N LYS A 60 -10.54 3.38 10.62
CA LYS A 60 -10.20 2.23 11.47
C LYS A 60 -11.17 1.08 11.21
N GLY A 61 -10.66 -0.05 10.74
CA GLY A 61 -11.40 -1.29 10.54
C GLY A 61 -11.37 -2.22 11.76
N HIS A 62 -11.88 -3.43 11.58
CA HIS A 62 -11.82 -4.50 12.59
C HIS A 62 -10.40 -5.06 12.74
N PHE A 63 -10.10 -5.64 13.91
CA PHE A 63 -8.82 -6.33 14.19
C PHE A 63 -7.56 -5.48 13.95
N ASN A 64 -7.58 -4.21 14.36
CA ASN A 64 -6.46 -3.26 14.21
C ASN A 64 -6.01 -3.01 12.77
N ARG A 65 -6.92 -3.22 11.80
CA ARG A 65 -6.71 -2.82 10.42
C ARG A 65 -7.11 -1.37 10.19
N PHE A 66 -6.46 -0.77 9.21
CA PHE A 66 -6.74 0.57 8.70
C PHE A 66 -7.13 0.45 7.24
N ILE A 67 -7.95 1.39 6.77
CA ILE A 67 -8.39 1.46 5.39
C ILE A 67 -8.06 2.86 4.90
N ALA A 68 -7.06 2.96 4.03
CA ALA A 68 -6.71 4.18 3.33
C ALA A 68 -7.57 4.28 2.07
N HIS A 69 -8.31 5.38 1.94
CA HIS A 69 -9.12 5.70 0.78
C HIS A 69 -8.47 6.80 -0.04
N LYS A 70 -8.47 6.64 -1.36
CA LYS A 70 -8.09 7.68 -2.29
C LYS A 70 -8.98 7.69 -3.52
N ILE A 71 -9.40 8.88 -3.94
CA ILE A 71 -10.25 9.09 -5.10
C ILE A 71 -9.38 9.25 -6.34
N TYR A 72 -9.60 8.37 -7.31
CA TYR A 72 -9.04 8.45 -8.65
C TYR A 72 -10.18 8.66 -9.64
N ASN A 73 -10.40 9.91 -10.04
CA ASN A 73 -11.53 10.33 -10.87
C ASN A 73 -12.88 9.91 -10.25
N GLU A 74 -13.62 9.01 -10.90
CA GLU A 74 -14.92 8.50 -10.44
C GLU A 74 -14.80 7.22 -9.59
N HIS A 75 -13.57 6.75 -9.35
CA HIS A 75 -13.31 5.53 -8.60
C HIS A 75 -12.64 5.82 -7.27
N VAL A 76 -12.84 4.93 -6.30
CA VAL A 76 -12.18 4.98 -5.00
C VAL A 76 -11.30 3.75 -4.86
N LEU A 77 -10.00 3.96 -4.70
CA LEU A 77 -9.07 2.91 -4.31
C LEU A 77 -9.08 2.78 -2.78
N ARG A 78 -9.17 1.53 -2.29
CA ARG A 78 -9.17 1.23 -0.85
C ARG A 78 -8.02 0.30 -0.52
N ALA A 79 -6.98 0.82 0.10
CA ALA A 79 -5.87 0.00 0.59
C ALA A 79 -6.11 -0.39 2.05
N VAL A 80 -6.37 -1.67 2.29
CA VAL A 80 -6.52 -2.21 3.64
C VAL A 80 -5.16 -2.67 4.14
N TYR A 81 -4.70 -2.13 5.26
CA TYR A 81 -3.40 -2.45 5.82
C TYR A 81 -3.45 -2.62 7.33
N GLU A 82 -2.45 -3.31 7.87
CA GLU A 82 -2.18 -3.45 9.30
C GLU A 82 -0.70 -3.17 9.57
N TYR A 83 -0.31 -3.19 10.84
CA TYR A 83 1.09 -3.02 11.23
C TYR A 83 1.63 -4.32 11.82
N ASP A 84 2.77 -4.78 11.29
CA ASP A 84 3.57 -5.85 11.88
C ASP A 84 4.92 -5.25 12.30
N ASN A 85 5.16 -5.15 13.62
CA ASN A 85 6.38 -4.58 14.19
C ASN A 85 6.77 -3.21 13.57
N ASN A 86 5.80 -2.30 13.44
CA ASN A 86 5.89 -0.97 12.83
C ASN A 86 6.05 -0.94 11.30
N VAL A 87 6.09 -2.08 10.62
CA VAL A 87 6.05 -2.15 9.16
C VAL A 87 4.59 -2.21 8.71
N PRO A 88 4.10 -1.27 7.89
CA PRO A 88 2.81 -1.39 7.22
C PRO A 88 2.77 -2.65 6.34
N VAL A 89 1.72 -3.45 6.51
CA VAL A 89 1.46 -4.65 5.73
C VAL A 89 0.16 -4.45 4.96
N LEU A 90 0.25 -4.36 3.64
CA LEU A 90 -0.91 -4.26 2.77
C LEU A 90 -1.57 -5.64 2.65
N VAL A 91 -2.82 -5.72 3.11
CA VAL A 91 -3.63 -6.95 3.16
C VAL A 91 -4.42 -7.15 1.87
N THR A 92 -5.08 -6.09 1.38
CA THR A 92 -5.83 -6.12 0.12
C THR A 92 -6.03 -4.73 -0.44
N VAL A 93 -6.32 -4.69 -1.74
CA VAL A 93 -6.89 -3.56 -2.49
C VAL A 93 -8.18 -3.97 -3.20
#